data_AF-A0A535P0A7-F1
#
_entry.id   AF-A0A535P0A7-F1
#
_cell.length_a   1.000
_cell.length_b   1.000
_cell.length_c   1.000
_cell.angle_alpha   90.00
_cell.angle_beta   90.00
_cell.angle_gamma   90.00
#
_symmetry.space_group_name_H-M   'P 1'
#
loop_
_entity.id
_entity.type
_entity.pdbx_description
1 polymer ?
#
loop_
_entity_poly.entity_id
_entity_poly.type
_entity_poly.pdbx_seq_one_letter_code
_entity_poly.pdbx_strand_id
1 'polypeptide(L)'
;MDQPAPTGWSVCPGCGLELPGTEAAGSVDPRRNASAACWQLYGEVTGYELQHVIRLGRYHQLTVDAYAAQHAGDAGPAIGLAFALIGLHLALEEGLSGSEVRDAHQALAGRFRDWPRFAAPSALPTMTVFDVASAGSPDEHAERVLYWARSEWERWQPAHDAVARLIAERPLREVRPGRTSARH
;
A
#
# COMPACT_ATOMS: atom_id res chain seq x y z
N MET A 1 -16.09 -23.65 -4.75
CA MET A 1 -15.49 -22.80 -5.81
C MET A 1 -14.38 -23.63 -6.40
N ASP A 2 -14.52 -24.01 -7.66
CA ASP A 2 -13.55 -24.85 -8.36
C ASP A 2 -12.39 -23.93 -8.79
N GLN A 3 -11.25 -24.02 -8.12
CA GLN A 3 -10.07 -23.24 -8.49
C GLN A 3 -9.44 -23.93 -9.72
N PRO A 4 -9.21 -23.20 -10.83
CA PRO A 4 -8.59 -23.78 -12.02
C PRO A 4 -7.20 -24.34 -11.68
N ALA A 5 -6.84 -25.44 -12.33
CA ALA A 5 -5.58 -26.14 -12.09
C ALA A 5 -4.37 -25.24 -12.40
N PRO A 6 -3.28 -25.30 -11.61
CA PRO A 6 -2.09 -24.50 -11.85
C PRO A 6 -1.36 -24.96 -13.11
N THR A 7 -0.89 -24.01 -13.94
CA THR A 7 -0.22 -24.30 -15.23
C THR A 7 1.29 -24.17 -15.21
N GLY A 8 1.87 -23.96 -14.03
CA GLY A 8 3.32 -23.84 -13.80
C GLY A 8 3.61 -23.04 -12.54
N TRP A 9 4.87 -22.71 -12.30
CA TRP A 9 5.27 -21.74 -11.27
C TRP A 9 5.54 -20.38 -11.90
N SER A 10 5.20 -19.30 -11.21
CA SER A 10 5.47 -17.93 -11.62
C SER A 10 6.20 -17.17 -10.51
N VAL A 11 7.25 -16.44 -10.89
CA VAL A 11 7.99 -15.56 -9.97
C VAL A 11 7.48 -14.14 -10.14
N CYS A 12 7.10 -13.48 -9.05
CA CYS A 12 6.67 -12.09 -9.08
C CYS A 12 7.86 -11.16 -9.35
N PRO A 13 7.85 -10.32 -10.41
CA PRO A 13 8.97 -9.43 -10.72
C PRO A 13 9.15 -8.28 -9.70
N GLY A 14 8.12 -7.94 -8.92
CA GLY A 14 8.20 -6.91 -7.89
C GLY A 14 8.76 -7.40 -6.56
N CYS A 15 8.28 -8.56 -6.09
CA CYS A 15 8.60 -9.05 -4.74
C CYS A 15 9.35 -10.39 -4.71
N GLY A 16 9.59 -11.03 -5.85
CA GLY A 16 10.25 -12.34 -5.94
C GLY A 16 9.40 -13.51 -5.45
N LEU A 17 8.16 -13.29 -5.01
CA LEU A 17 7.26 -14.33 -4.54
C LEU A 17 7.00 -15.37 -5.65
N GLU A 18 7.23 -16.64 -5.34
CA GLU A 18 6.94 -17.76 -6.22
C GLU A 18 5.57 -18.35 -5.88
N LEU A 19 4.66 -18.38 -6.87
CA LEU A 19 3.33 -18.95 -6.71
C LEU A 19 2.98 -19.81 -7.93
N PRO A 20 2.12 -20.83 -7.76
CA PRO A 20 1.51 -21.52 -8.88
C PRO A 20 0.79 -20.52 -9.81
N GLY A 21 1.08 -20.59 -11.11
CA GLY A 21 0.43 -19.76 -12.12
C GLY A 21 -1.04 -20.13 -12.27
N THR A 22 -1.92 -19.15 -12.39
CA THR A 22 -3.36 -19.34 -12.55
C THR A 22 -3.81 -18.89 -13.94
N GLU A 23 -4.53 -19.74 -14.68
CA GLU A 23 -5.08 -19.41 -16.01
C GLU A 23 -6.12 -18.28 -15.97
N ALA A 24 -6.80 -18.12 -14.83
CA ALA A 24 -7.84 -17.12 -14.62
C ALA A 24 -7.30 -15.69 -14.44
N ALA A 25 -6.01 -15.54 -14.16
CA ALA A 25 -5.41 -14.23 -14.03
C ALA A 25 -5.11 -13.70 -15.44
N GLY A 26 -6.13 -13.12 -16.08
CA GLY A 26 -6.02 -12.41 -17.35
C GLY A 26 -4.87 -11.40 -17.36
N SER A 27 -4.50 -10.88 -18.54
CA SER A 27 -3.32 -10.04 -18.72
C SER A 27 -3.16 -9.03 -17.58
N VAL A 28 -2.14 -9.22 -16.74
CA VAL A 28 -1.80 -8.24 -15.72
C VAL A 28 -1.54 -6.92 -16.43
N ASP A 29 -2.08 -5.81 -15.90
CA ASP A 29 -1.76 -4.46 -16.40
C ASP A 29 -0.24 -4.38 -16.60
N PRO A 30 0.28 -4.17 -17.83
CA PRO A 30 1.72 -4.21 -18.10
C PRO A 30 2.49 -3.13 -17.35
N ARG A 31 1.79 -2.14 -16.76
CA ARG A 31 2.38 -1.11 -15.91
C ARG A 31 2.58 -1.56 -14.46
N ARG A 32 2.05 -2.72 -14.08
CA ARG A 32 2.14 -3.28 -12.73
C ARG A 32 3.33 -4.23 -12.66
N ASN A 33 4.28 -3.96 -11.76
CA ASN A 33 5.43 -4.81 -11.52
C ASN A 33 5.07 -5.98 -10.59
N ALA A 34 4.08 -6.80 -10.97
CA ALA A 34 3.63 -7.95 -10.19
C ALA A 34 3.20 -9.12 -11.09
N SER A 35 3.38 -10.36 -10.63
CA SER A 35 2.82 -11.52 -11.33
C SER A 35 1.30 -11.60 -11.11
N ALA A 36 0.64 -12.31 -12.01
CA ALA A 36 -0.81 -12.49 -11.99
C ALA A 36 -1.28 -13.19 -10.70
N ALA A 37 -0.53 -14.22 -10.27
CA ALA A 37 -0.76 -14.93 -9.03
C ALA A 37 -0.54 -14.06 -7.79
N CYS A 38 0.51 -13.23 -7.75
CA CYS A 38 0.75 -12.30 -6.63
C CYS A 38 -0.38 -11.27 -6.51
N TRP A 39 -0.84 -10.73 -7.65
CA TRP A 39 -1.96 -9.81 -7.70
C TRP A 39 -3.28 -10.43 -7.22
N GLN A 40 -3.54 -11.69 -7.61
CA GLN A 40 -4.71 -12.42 -7.14
C GLN A 40 -4.67 -12.60 -5.61
N LEU A 41 -3.52 -13.02 -5.07
CA LEU A 41 -3.33 -13.21 -3.63
C LEU A 41 -3.53 -11.90 -2.85
N TYR A 42 -3.05 -10.78 -3.39
CA TYR A 42 -3.35 -9.46 -2.85
C TYR A 42 -4.85 -9.12 -2.86
N GLY A 43 -5.57 -9.50 -3.92
CA GLY A 43 -7.02 -9.42 -3.97
C GLY A 43 -7.71 -10.23 -2.86
N GLU A 44 -7.20 -11.43 -2.56
CA GLU A 44 -7.71 -12.27 -1.46
C GLU A 44 -7.46 -11.63 -0.08
N VAL A 45 -6.25 -11.10 0.16
CA VAL A 45 -5.89 -10.36 1.39
C VAL A 45 -6.82 -9.16 1.61
N THR A 46 -7.00 -8.31 0.60
CA THR A 46 -7.88 -7.13 0.72
C THR A 46 -9.36 -7.53 0.81
N GLY A 47 -9.77 -8.61 0.15
CA GLY A 47 -11.11 -9.18 0.30
C GLY A 47 -11.39 -9.65 1.73
N TYR A 48 -10.41 -10.31 2.37
CA TYR A 48 -10.49 -10.73 3.77
C TYR A 48 -10.64 -9.54 4.73
N GLU A 49 -9.91 -8.44 4.49
CA GLU A 49 -10.01 -7.21 5.28
C GLU A 49 -11.41 -6.60 5.21
N LEU A 50 -12.04 -6.59 4.04
CA LEU A 50 -13.40 -6.09 3.85
C LEU A 50 -14.44 -6.93 4.59
N GLN A 51 -14.25 -8.26 4.65
CA GLN A 51 -15.10 -9.16 5.43
C GLN A 51 -14.96 -8.95 6.95
N HIS A 52 -13.82 -8.39 7.39
CA HIS A 52 -13.49 -8.15 8.80
C HIS A 52 -13.31 -6.66 9.12
N VAL A 53 -14.08 -5.77 8.47
CA VAL A 53 -13.88 -4.31 8.50
C VAL A 53 -13.78 -3.71 9.91
N ILE A 54 -14.51 -4.25 10.89
CA ILE A 54 -14.47 -3.76 12.29
C ILE A 54 -13.09 -3.97 12.92
N ARG A 55 -12.38 -5.05 12.57
CA ARG A 55 -11.04 -5.37 13.10
C ARG A 55 -9.94 -4.83 12.18
N LEU A 56 -10.13 -4.96 10.88
CA LEU A 56 -9.06 -4.77 9.88
C LEU A 56 -9.16 -3.47 9.08
N GLY A 57 -10.30 -2.78 9.09
CA GLY A 57 -10.52 -1.60 8.25
C GLY A 57 -9.49 -0.48 8.46
N ARG A 58 -8.96 -0.34 9.67
CA ARG A 58 -7.91 0.66 9.99
C ARG A 58 -6.55 0.35 9.35
N TYR A 59 -6.29 -0.90 8.97
CA TYR A 59 -5.02 -1.36 8.39
C TYR A 59 -5.05 -1.43 6.87
N HIS A 60 -6.23 -1.41 6.25
CA HIS A 60 -6.39 -1.56 4.80
C HIS A 60 -5.51 -0.60 3.99
N GLN A 61 -5.40 0.66 4.43
CA GLN A 61 -4.55 1.64 3.73
C GLN A 61 -3.06 1.25 3.80
N LEU A 62 -2.58 0.72 4.93
CA LEU A 62 -1.20 0.21 5.04
C LEU A 62 -0.97 -0.98 4.11
N THR A 63 -1.96 -1.89 3.98
CA THR A 63 -1.90 -3.01 3.03
C THR A 63 -1.76 -2.52 1.58
N VAL A 64 -2.57 -1.52 1.20
CA VAL A 64 -2.52 -0.90 -0.14
C VAL A 64 -1.16 -0.25 -0.40
N ASP A 65 -0.69 0.57 0.55
CA ASP A 65 0.54 1.34 0.39
C ASP A 65 1.78 0.44 0.42
N ALA A 66 1.82 -0.58 1.30
CA ALA A 66 2.91 -1.57 1.34
C ALA A 66 2.99 -2.39 0.04
N TYR A 67 1.85 -2.87 -0.48
CA TYR A 67 1.84 -3.59 -1.75
C TYR A 67 2.33 -2.72 -2.90
N ALA A 68 1.87 -1.47 -2.97
CA ALA A 68 2.27 -0.53 -4.02
C ALA A 68 3.77 -0.17 -3.95
N ALA A 69 4.31 0.05 -2.75
CA ALA A 69 5.73 0.33 -2.55
C ALA A 69 6.61 -0.89 -2.89
N GLN A 70 6.17 -2.10 -2.51
CA GLN A 70 6.88 -3.35 -2.80
C GLN A 70 6.88 -3.68 -4.31
N HIS A 71 5.81 -3.34 -5.02
CA HIS A 71 5.64 -3.60 -6.46
C HIS A 71 5.84 -2.34 -7.31
N ALA A 72 6.69 -1.43 -6.83
CA ALA A 72 7.14 -0.29 -7.61
C ALA A 72 7.89 -0.76 -8.87
N GLY A 73 7.64 -0.14 -10.01
CA GLY A 73 8.36 -0.39 -11.25
C GLY A 73 8.30 0.81 -12.19
N ASP A 74 9.09 0.79 -13.25
CA ASP A 74 9.32 1.98 -14.08
C ASP A 74 8.16 2.32 -15.03
N ALA A 75 7.34 1.33 -15.37
CA ALA A 75 6.25 1.44 -16.34
C ALA A 75 5.01 2.19 -15.81
N GLY A 76 4.88 2.36 -14.49
CA GLY A 76 3.76 3.04 -13.85
C GLY A 76 3.90 4.57 -13.78
N PRO A 77 2.79 5.29 -13.53
CA PRO A 77 2.85 6.72 -13.25
C PRO A 77 3.52 6.99 -11.88
N ALA A 78 4.39 7.99 -11.82
CA ALA A 78 5.20 8.31 -10.63
C ALA A 78 4.36 8.61 -9.36
N ILE A 79 3.15 9.16 -9.55
CA ILE A 79 2.23 9.48 -8.44
C ILE A 79 1.85 8.26 -7.59
N GLY A 80 1.73 7.07 -8.19
CA GLY A 80 1.30 5.87 -7.46
C GLY A 80 2.28 5.48 -6.37
N LEU A 81 3.58 5.46 -6.69
CA LEU A 81 4.64 5.21 -5.73
C LEU A 81 4.77 6.36 -4.72
N ALA A 82 4.68 7.62 -5.19
CA ALA A 82 4.74 8.77 -4.29
C ALA A 82 3.65 8.70 -3.21
N PHE A 83 2.41 8.36 -3.60
CA PHE A 83 1.30 8.18 -2.66
C PHE A 83 1.54 7.04 -1.69
N ALA A 84 1.99 5.88 -2.17
CA ALA A 84 2.31 4.76 -1.29
C ALA A 84 3.33 5.16 -0.21
N LEU A 85 4.44 5.80 -0.59
CA LEU A 85 5.48 6.21 0.35
C LEU A 85 5.00 7.32 1.31
N ILE A 86 4.21 8.28 0.82
CA ILE A 86 3.56 9.29 1.67
C ILE A 86 2.63 8.61 2.68
N GLY A 87 1.84 7.64 2.23
CA GLY A 87 0.89 6.94 3.09
C GLY A 87 1.56 6.12 4.19
N LEU A 88 2.64 5.40 3.84
CA LEU A 88 3.49 4.70 4.80
C LEU A 88 4.07 5.68 5.84
N HIS A 89 4.66 6.80 5.41
CA HIS A 89 5.20 7.81 6.33
C HIS A 89 4.13 8.35 7.28
N LEU A 90 3.01 8.83 6.74
CA LEU A 90 1.94 9.44 7.51
C LEU A 90 1.33 8.47 8.53
N ALA A 91 1.14 7.20 8.15
CA ALA A 91 0.56 6.21 9.04
C ALA A 91 1.55 5.73 10.11
N LEU A 92 2.83 5.53 9.76
CA LEU A 92 3.82 4.93 10.65
C LEU A 92 4.54 5.94 11.55
N GLU A 93 4.89 7.11 11.02
CA GLU A 93 5.66 8.14 11.75
C GLU A 93 4.75 9.15 12.45
N GLU A 94 3.62 9.48 11.83
CA GLU A 94 2.69 10.49 12.35
C GLU A 94 1.40 9.88 12.95
N GLY A 95 1.17 8.57 12.77
CA GLY A 95 0.02 7.87 13.35
C GLY A 95 -1.33 8.20 12.70
N LEU A 96 -1.35 8.72 11.48
CA LEU A 96 -2.58 9.09 10.78
C LEU A 96 -3.40 7.84 10.41
N SER A 97 -4.72 7.97 10.51
CA SER A 97 -5.65 6.94 10.03
C SER A 97 -5.63 6.85 8.50
N GLY A 98 -6.07 5.71 7.95
CA GLY A 98 -6.15 5.54 6.50
C GLY A 98 -7.04 6.58 5.80
N SER A 99 -8.08 7.09 6.47
CA SER A 99 -8.88 8.21 5.94
C SER A 99 -8.08 9.52 5.88
N GLU A 100 -7.28 9.82 6.90
CA GLU A 100 -6.47 11.04 6.94
C GLU A 100 -5.32 10.98 5.93
N VAL A 101 -4.75 9.79 5.69
CA VAL A 101 -3.80 9.55 4.61
C VAL A 101 -4.43 9.87 3.25
N ARG A 102 -5.63 9.37 2.97
CA ARG A 102 -6.33 9.66 1.69
C ARG A 102 -6.67 11.14 1.53
N ASP A 103 -7.07 11.83 2.60
CA ASP A 103 -7.29 13.28 2.59
C ASP A 103 -5.99 14.02 2.21
N ALA A 104 -4.85 13.61 2.78
CA ALA A 104 -3.55 14.19 2.44
C ALA A 104 -3.15 13.92 0.98
N HIS A 105 -3.39 12.71 0.46
CA HIS A 105 -3.17 12.40 -0.96
C HIS A 105 -3.97 13.32 -1.87
N GLN A 106 -5.27 13.53 -1.59
CA GLN A 106 -6.12 14.42 -2.38
C GLN A 106 -5.62 15.87 -2.36
N ALA A 107 -5.22 16.37 -1.19
CA ALA A 107 -4.69 17.72 -1.06
C ALA A 107 -3.38 17.90 -1.87
N LEU A 108 -2.47 16.93 -1.79
CA LEU A 108 -1.21 16.96 -2.52
C LEU A 108 -1.41 16.76 -4.04
N ALA A 109 -2.40 15.97 -4.47
CA ALA A 109 -2.80 15.85 -5.88
C ALA A 109 -3.19 17.20 -6.50
N GLY A 110 -3.85 18.05 -5.72
CA GLY A 110 -4.21 19.42 -6.15
C GLY A 110 -2.99 20.36 -6.25
N ARG A 111 -1.89 20.04 -5.54
CA ARG A 111 -0.69 20.88 -5.44
C ARG A 111 0.37 20.53 -6.49
N PHE A 112 0.58 19.24 -6.75
CA PHE A 112 1.63 18.75 -7.63
C PHE A 112 1.06 18.27 -8.97
N ARG A 113 1.60 18.83 -10.06
CA ARG A 113 1.34 18.36 -11.43
C ARG A 113 2.35 17.29 -11.85
N ASP A 114 3.61 17.47 -11.45
CA ASP A 114 4.72 16.56 -11.72
C ASP A 114 5.16 15.89 -10.42
N TRP A 115 5.21 14.56 -10.45
CA TRP A 115 5.57 13.74 -9.29
C TRP A 115 6.99 13.21 -9.44
N PRO A 116 7.81 13.23 -8.38
CA PRO A 116 9.16 12.68 -8.45
C PRO A 116 9.13 11.18 -8.68
N ARG A 117 10.10 10.69 -9.44
CA ARG A 117 10.41 9.26 -9.49
C ARG A 117 11.37 8.91 -8.36
N PHE A 118 11.17 7.75 -7.76
CA PHE A 118 12.06 7.21 -6.73
C PHE A 118 12.74 5.97 -7.30
N ALA A 119 14.02 5.82 -7.05
CA ALA A 119 14.75 4.62 -7.43
C ALA A 119 14.38 3.48 -6.46
N ALA A 120 13.97 2.34 -7.01
CA ALA A 120 13.61 1.18 -6.20
C ALA A 120 14.80 0.70 -5.34
N PRO A 121 14.57 0.29 -4.08
CA PRO A 121 15.60 -0.32 -3.25
C PRO A 121 16.15 -1.59 -3.90
N SER A 122 17.47 -1.78 -3.87
CA SER A 122 18.11 -3.01 -4.39
C SER A 122 17.99 -4.20 -3.43
N ALA A 123 17.70 -3.96 -2.16
CA ALA A 123 17.50 -5.00 -1.16
C ALA A 123 16.24 -5.81 -1.45
N LEU A 124 16.32 -7.13 -1.32
CA LEU A 124 15.17 -8.03 -1.43
C LEU A 124 14.14 -7.76 -0.32
N PRO A 125 12.85 -8.00 -0.57
CA PRO A 125 11.84 -7.98 0.48
C PRO A 125 12.13 -9.07 1.52
N THR A 126 11.90 -8.74 2.80
CA THR A 126 11.95 -9.69 3.93
C THR A 126 10.60 -10.38 4.16
N MET A 127 9.53 -9.83 3.57
CA MET A 127 8.15 -10.29 3.70
C MET A 127 7.40 -9.97 2.42
N THR A 128 6.40 -10.77 2.07
CA THR A 128 5.52 -10.54 0.91
C THR A 128 4.05 -10.61 1.33
N VAL A 129 3.16 -10.37 0.38
CA VAL A 129 1.71 -10.53 0.60
C VAL A 129 1.32 -11.96 1.01
N PHE A 130 2.13 -12.97 0.68
CA PHE A 130 1.91 -14.35 1.11
C PHE A 130 1.95 -14.53 2.62
N ASP A 131 2.84 -13.81 3.29
CA ASP A 131 2.94 -13.85 4.74
C ASP A 131 1.67 -13.27 5.36
N VAL A 132 1.11 -12.18 4.83
CA VAL A 132 -0.19 -11.65 5.29
C VAL A 132 -1.31 -12.66 5.04
N ALA A 133 -1.37 -13.23 3.84
CA ALA A 133 -2.40 -14.19 3.44
C ALA A 133 -2.39 -15.47 4.30
N SER A 134 -1.24 -15.84 4.83
CA SER A 134 -1.07 -17.03 5.67
C SER A 134 -1.51 -16.81 7.13
N ALA A 135 -2.11 -15.66 7.48
CA ALA A 135 -2.51 -15.35 8.85
C ALA A 135 -3.69 -16.22 9.28
N GLY A 136 -3.61 -16.81 10.48
CA GLY A 136 -4.66 -17.68 11.03
C GLY A 136 -5.80 -16.93 11.70
N SER A 137 -5.68 -15.61 11.90
CA SER A 137 -6.69 -14.78 12.56
C SER A 137 -6.63 -13.31 12.11
N PRO A 138 -7.70 -12.51 12.33
CA PRO A 138 -7.66 -11.08 12.08
C PRO A 138 -6.59 -10.32 12.88
N ASP A 139 -6.29 -10.75 14.11
CA ASP A 139 -5.27 -10.07 14.93
C ASP A 139 -3.87 -10.34 14.36
N GLU A 140 -3.59 -11.59 13.98
CA GLU A 140 -2.33 -11.94 13.31
C GLU A 140 -2.20 -11.27 11.93
N HIS A 141 -3.29 -11.16 11.17
CA HIS A 141 -3.32 -10.40 9.91
C HIS A 141 -2.90 -8.95 10.14
N ALA A 142 -3.46 -8.30 11.16
CA ALA A 142 -3.12 -6.93 11.52
C ALA A 142 -1.64 -6.77 11.90
N GLU A 143 -1.08 -7.70 12.68
CA GLU A 143 0.34 -7.72 13.04
C GLU A 143 1.23 -7.86 11.81
N ARG A 144 0.88 -8.77 10.89
CA ARG A 144 1.62 -9.00 9.65
C ARG A 144 1.55 -7.79 8.71
N VAL A 145 0.39 -7.15 8.56
CA VAL A 145 0.26 -5.90 7.78
C VAL A 145 1.15 -4.80 8.36
N LEU A 146 1.15 -4.61 9.68
CA LEU A 146 1.99 -3.62 10.34
C LEU A 146 3.48 -3.88 10.12
N TYR A 147 3.90 -5.14 10.28
CA TYR A 147 5.29 -5.53 10.07
C TYR A 147 5.71 -5.32 8.60
N TRP A 148 4.87 -5.76 7.65
CA TRP A 148 5.13 -5.59 6.23
C TRP A 148 5.27 -4.12 5.84
N ALA A 149 4.34 -3.27 6.29
CA ALA A 149 4.37 -1.84 6.01
C ALA A 149 5.63 -1.16 6.56
N ARG A 150 6.04 -1.50 7.79
CA ARG A 150 7.30 -1.00 8.37
C ARG A 150 8.52 -1.46 7.59
N SER A 151 8.58 -2.74 7.24
CA SER A 151 9.69 -3.28 6.48
C SER A 151 9.81 -2.65 5.09
N GLU A 152 8.71 -2.38 4.40
CA GLU A 152 8.73 -1.68 3.12
C GLU A 152 9.14 -0.22 3.32
N TRP A 153 8.61 0.47 4.34
CA TRP A 153 9.04 1.83 4.65
C TRP A 153 10.55 1.92 4.93
N GLU A 154 11.11 1.00 5.70
CA GLU A 154 12.56 0.90 5.97
C GLU A 154 13.38 0.61 4.71
N ARG A 155 12.92 -0.29 3.83
CA ARG A 155 13.58 -0.53 2.52
C ARG A 155 13.66 0.75 1.70
N TRP A 156 12.65 1.61 1.79
CA TRP A 156 12.57 2.90 1.13
C TRP A 156 13.28 4.03 1.87
N GLN A 157 14.17 3.75 2.84
CA GLN A 157 14.98 4.75 3.56
C GLN A 157 15.60 5.83 2.65
N PRO A 158 16.19 5.51 1.47
CA PRO A 158 16.76 6.53 0.59
C PRO A 158 15.75 7.58 0.08
N ALA A 159 14.44 7.26 0.10
CA ALA A 159 13.37 8.15 -0.33
C ALA A 159 12.78 9.01 0.82
N HIS A 160 13.11 8.72 2.08
CA HIS A 160 12.47 9.35 3.26
C HIS A 160 12.50 10.88 3.21
N ASP A 161 13.68 11.47 2.95
CA ASP A 161 13.83 12.93 2.90
C ASP A 161 13.00 13.56 1.78
N ALA A 162 12.91 12.90 0.63
CA ALA A 162 12.13 13.38 -0.50
C ALA A 162 10.62 13.30 -0.21
N VAL A 163 10.19 12.22 0.46
CA VAL A 163 8.80 12.04 0.91
C VAL A 163 8.44 13.11 1.96
N ALA A 164 9.29 13.35 2.94
CA ALA A 164 9.07 14.39 3.96
C ALA A 164 8.91 15.79 3.33
N ARG A 165 9.70 16.11 2.31
CA ARG A 165 9.56 17.37 1.55
C ARG A 165 8.22 17.48 0.82
N LEU A 166 7.72 16.40 0.24
CA LEU A 166 6.38 16.39 -0.37
C LEU A 166 5.29 16.61 0.67
N ILE A 167 5.41 15.95 1.82
CA ILE A 167 4.44 16.05 2.91
C ILE A 167 4.41 17.48 3.49
N ALA A 168 5.55 18.16 3.57
CA ALA A 168 5.62 19.54 4.06
C ALA A 168 4.80 20.55 3.22
N GLU A 169 4.53 20.23 1.95
CA GLU A 169 3.69 21.05 1.06
C GLU A 169 2.18 20.79 1.24
N ARG A 170 1.79 19.89 2.15
CA ARG A 170 0.37 19.65 2.47
C ARG A 170 -0.22 20.88 3.16
N PRO A 171 -1.40 21.35 2.76
CA PRO A 171 -2.12 22.36 3.51
C PRO A 171 -2.38 21.86 4.93
N LEU A 172 -2.03 22.66 5.94
CA LEU A 172 -2.42 22.36 7.32
C LEU A 172 -3.95 22.41 7.40
N ARG A 173 -4.57 21.40 8.04
CA ARG A 173 -6.00 21.45 8.34
C ARG A 173 -6.27 22.70 9.19
N GLU A 174 -7.03 23.65 8.65
CA GLU A 174 -7.57 24.73 9.47
C GLU A 174 -8.51 24.13 10.52
N VAL A 175 -8.18 24.31 11.80
CA VAL A 175 -9.12 24.01 12.89
C VAL A 175 -10.25 25.03 12.77
N ARG A 176 -11.38 24.64 12.18
CA ARG A 176 -12.59 25.46 12.21
C ARG A 176 -12.96 25.69 13.68
N PRO A 177 -12.99 26.94 14.19
CA PRO A 177 -13.46 27.18 15.54
C PRO A 177 -14.89 26.67 15.67
N GLY A 178 -15.10 25.82 16.68
CA GLY A 178 -16.39 25.21 16.96
C GLY A 178 -17.46 26.29 17.04
N ARG A 179 -18.50 26.17 16.23
CA ARG A 179 -19.64 27.08 16.19
C ARG A 179 -20.31 27.06 17.57
N THR A 180 -19.97 28.00 18.45
CA THR A 180 -20.70 28.21 19.70
C THR A 180 -22.12 28.58 19.35
N SER A 181 -23.04 27.63 19.49
CA SER A 181 -24.47 27.89 19.43
C SER A 181 -24.83 28.68 20.69
N ALA A 182 -24.87 30.00 20.56
CA ALA A 182 -25.60 30.85 21.49
C ALA A 182 -27.08 30.47 21.37
N ARG A 183 -27.61 29.85 22.43
CA ARG A 183 -29.05 29.65 22.60
C ARG A 183 -29.63 31.00 23.06
N HIS A 184 -30.59 31.52 22.32
CA HIS A 184 -31.56 32.52 22.77
C HIS A 184 -32.88 31.82 23.06
#